data_AF-A0A3R9JXR7-F1
#
_entry.id   AF-A0A3R9JXR7-F1
#
_cell.length_a   1.000
_cell.length_b   1.000
_cell.length_c   1.000
_cell.angle_alpha   90.00
_cell.angle_beta   90.00
_cell.angle_gamma   90.00
#
_symmetry.space_group_name_H-M   'P 1'
#
loop_
_entity.id
_entity.type
_entity.pdbx_description
1 polymer ?
#
loop_
_entity_poly.entity_id
_entity_poly.type
_entity_poly.pdbx_seq_one_letter_code
_entity_poly.pdbx_strand_id
1 'polypeptide(L)'
;MPTLEKDNNLVDIDPFTVFGLFNKNLRVENRIKILNAIVKLFDLGSKVPNSFDGIPVLNNQNATYYRFIDERSDDIEDLWSLFLAALEFDKKKTTDNKDRVSHYFDIVNNKKGNGNSKTTIGLYWIAPDSFLNLDSRNQWYIFESGKFPTEISNGLPSIDSKITAAKYFQIVETINFYFNSTEAKFRNFKELSFEAWKYSEEVNKKNQELKMVAESSALMDDENETIRYWVYAPGEGSYMWEDFYKRGVMAIGWNEIGDLSLFKNKSEIKEAMKKIYGPNLSYQNATHATWQFANEMKVGDIIFVKKVEVNLLGVGLLPLTISMTLKLRSIII
;
A
#
# COMPACT_ATOMS: atom_id res chain seq x y z
N MET A 1 9.37 7.00 -16.03
CA MET A 1 9.10 8.20 -15.19
C MET A 1 7.61 8.24 -14.88
N PRO A 2 7.15 8.79 -13.74
CA PRO A 2 5.72 9.00 -13.51
C PRO A 2 5.20 10.11 -14.43
N THR A 3 3.88 10.19 -14.60
CA THR A 3 3.24 11.40 -15.13
C THR A 3 3.46 12.53 -14.12
N LEU A 4 4.01 13.66 -14.57
CA LEU A 4 4.32 14.80 -13.71
C LEU A 4 3.34 15.96 -13.88
N GLU A 5 2.69 16.06 -15.03
CA GLU A 5 1.71 17.12 -15.28
C GLU A 5 0.72 16.64 -16.34
N LYS A 6 -0.44 17.31 -16.40
CA LYS A 6 -1.44 17.12 -17.44
C LYS A 6 -0.81 17.22 -18.83
N ASP A 7 -1.18 16.28 -19.70
CA ASP A 7 -0.65 16.15 -21.06
C ASP A 7 0.89 16.09 -21.15
N ASN A 8 1.56 15.77 -20.05
CA ASN A 8 3.02 15.81 -19.88
C ASN A 8 3.66 17.18 -20.12
N ASN A 9 2.90 18.28 -20.00
CA ASN A 9 3.43 19.63 -20.14
C ASN A 9 3.83 20.21 -18.78
N LEU A 10 5.03 19.86 -18.29
CA LEU A 10 5.51 20.29 -16.98
C LEU A 10 5.80 21.80 -16.95
N VAL A 11 5.03 22.55 -16.17
CA VAL A 11 5.19 24.00 -15.99
C VAL A 11 5.95 24.36 -14.72
N ASP A 12 5.84 23.55 -13.66
CA ASP A 12 6.50 23.76 -12.37
C ASP A 12 6.51 22.45 -11.56
N ILE A 13 7.39 22.34 -10.57
CA ILE A 13 7.56 21.14 -9.74
C ILE A 13 8.00 21.50 -8.31
N ASP A 14 7.45 20.78 -7.33
CA ASP A 14 7.88 20.89 -5.93
C ASP A 14 9.12 20.03 -5.64
N PRO A 15 9.92 20.37 -4.60
CA PRO A 15 11.16 19.67 -4.31
C PRO A 15 10.94 18.21 -3.88
N PHE A 16 9.88 17.90 -3.12
CA PHE A 16 9.62 16.53 -2.66
C PHE A 16 9.26 15.59 -3.83
N THR A 17 8.55 16.07 -4.85
CA THR A 17 8.34 15.28 -6.08
C THR A 17 9.65 14.98 -6.80
N VAL A 18 10.62 15.91 -6.81
CA VAL A 18 11.96 15.66 -7.38
C VAL A 18 12.65 14.50 -6.64
N PHE A 19 12.64 14.49 -5.31
CA PHE A 19 13.14 13.34 -4.52
C PHE A 19 12.35 12.06 -4.81
N GLY A 20 11.03 12.17 -4.98
CA GLY A 20 10.14 11.08 -5.35
C GLY A 20 10.45 10.44 -6.71
N LEU A 21 11.16 11.12 -7.62
CA LEU A 21 11.57 10.54 -8.91
C LEU A 21 12.44 9.31 -8.73
N PHE A 22 13.34 9.32 -7.74
CA PHE A 22 14.26 8.23 -7.43
C PHE A 22 13.93 7.48 -6.12
N ASN A 23 13.03 7.99 -5.28
CA ASN A 23 12.56 7.32 -4.05
C ASN A 23 11.13 6.77 -4.19
N LYS A 24 10.94 5.95 -5.22
CA LYS A 24 9.73 5.14 -5.45
C LYS A 24 10.07 3.67 -5.40
N ASN A 25 9.05 2.82 -5.44
CA ASN A 25 9.25 1.38 -5.55
C ASN A 25 9.77 1.01 -6.96
N LEU A 26 11.06 1.30 -7.16
CA LEU A 26 11.88 1.07 -8.34
C LEU A 26 12.99 0.10 -7.98
N ARG A 27 13.46 -0.66 -8.97
CA ARG A 27 14.69 -1.46 -8.82
C ARG A 27 15.87 -0.55 -8.48
N VAL A 28 16.81 -1.07 -7.67
CA VAL A 28 18.01 -0.34 -7.22
C VAL A 28 18.78 0.22 -8.41
N GLU A 29 18.97 -0.57 -9.47
CA GLU A 29 19.68 -0.12 -10.68
C GLU A 29 19.02 1.12 -11.32
N ASN A 30 17.69 1.21 -11.28
CA ASN A 30 16.95 2.34 -11.85
C ASN A 30 17.06 3.59 -10.98
N ARG A 31 17.10 3.44 -9.65
CA ARG A 31 17.36 4.56 -8.72
C ARG A 31 18.75 5.14 -8.96
N ILE A 32 19.75 4.26 -9.09
CA ILE A 32 21.14 4.63 -9.41
C ILE A 32 21.23 5.34 -10.76
N LYS A 33 20.53 4.87 -11.80
CA LYS A 33 20.50 5.54 -13.11
C LYS A 33 19.95 6.97 -13.03
N ILE A 34 18.84 7.17 -12.31
CA ILE A 34 18.24 8.50 -12.12
C ILE A 34 19.19 9.41 -11.35
N LEU A 35 19.80 8.92 -10.26
CA LEU A 35 20.75 9.70 -9.47
C LEU A 35 22.02 10.07 -10.25
N ASN A 36 22.55 9.18 -11.09
CA ASN A 36 23.65 9.52 -11.99
C ASN A 36 23.29 10.64 -12.96
N ALA A 37 22.07 10.64 -13.49
CA ALA A 37 21.59 11.72 -14.33
C ALA A 37 21.49 13.04 -13.55
N ILE A 38 20.97 13.02 -12.32
CA ILE A 38 20.89 14.19 -11.42
C ILE A 38 22.31 14.72 -11.12
N VAL A 39 23.24 13.87 -10.71
CA VAL A 39 24.62 14.26 -10.43
C VAL A 39 25.26 14.95 -11.63
N LYS A 40 25.04 14.43 -12.84
CA LYS A 40 25.55 15.04 -14.07
C LYS A 40 24.87 16.37 -14.42
N LEU A 41 23.54 16.45 -14.29
CA LEU A 41 22.77 17.64 -14.67
C LEU A 41 23.03 18.83 -13.73
N PHE A 42 23.23 18.57 -12.45
CA PHE A 42 23.45 19.59 -11.42
C PHE A 42 24.92 19.76 -11.03
N ASP A 43 25.85 19.08 -11.73
CA ASP A 43 27.29 19.11 -11.46
C ASP A 43 27.65 18.86 -9.98
N LEU A 44 27.06 17.79 -9.41
CA LEU A 44 27.22 17.48 -8.00
C LEU A 44 28.53 16.71 -7.76
N GLY A 45 29.30 17.15 -6.75
CA GLY A 45 30.52 16.44 -6.32
C GLY A 45 30.29 15.18 -5.47
N SER A 46 29.04 14.88 -5.12
CA SER A 46 28.69 13.73 -4.28
C SER A 46 28.67 12.42 -5.06
N LYS A 47 29.07 11.33 -4.40
CA LYS A 47 28.99 9.98 -4.99
C LYS A 47 27.54 9.50 -4.97
N VAL A 48 27.13 8.82 -6.05
CA VAL A 48 25.83 8.13 -6.09
C VAL A 48 25.86 6.95 -5.11
N PRO A 49 24.87 6.80 -4.21
CA PRO A 49 24.78 5.68 -3.28
C PRO A 49 24.56 4.35 -4.01
N ASN A 50 25.03 3.25 -3.40
CA ASN A 50 24.92 1.89 -3.92
C ASN A 50 23.91 1.00 -3.17
N SER A 51 23.39 1.46 -2.03
CA SER A 51 22.30 0.84 -1.27
C SER A 51 21.27 1.92 -0.88
N PHE A 52 20.03 1.48 -0.69
CA PHE A 52 18.89 2.31 -0.30
C PHE A 52 18.05 1.65 0.79
N ASP A 53 18.62 0.70 1.52
CA ASP A 53 17.94 -0.03 2.57
C ASP A 53 17.51 0.92 3.68
N GLY A 54 16.29 0.72 4.22
CA GLY A 54 15.73 1.61 5.23
C GLY A 54 15.28 3.00 4.75
N ILE A 55 15.47 3.34 3.46
CA ILE A 55 14.97 4.60 2.88
C ILE A 55 13.51 4.42 2.46
N PRO A 56 12.56 5.21 3.00
CA PRO A 56 11.16 5.05 2.64
C PRO A 56 10.90 5.46 1.19
N VAL A 57 9.88 4.85 0.58
CA VAL A 57 9.53 5.04 -0.84
C VAL A 57 8.05 5.42 -1.00
N LEU A 58 7.75 6.18 -2.04
CA LEU A 58 6.36 6.49 -2.38
C LEU A 58 5.63 5.33 -3.04
N ASN A 59 4.31 5.34 -2.89
CA ASN A 59 3.42 4.56 -3.74
C ASN A 59 3.54 5.05 -5.20
N ASN A 60 3.80 4.12 -6.12
CA ASN A 60 3.97 4.41 -7.55
C ASN A 60 2.75 5.09 -8.19
N GLN A 61 1.54 4.88 -7.66
CA GLN A 61 0.30 5.49 -8.15
C GLN A 61 0.07 6.92 -7.66
N ASN A 62 0.82 7.38 -6.65
CA ASN A 62 0.68 8.69 -6.03
C ASN A 62 2.06 9.35 -5.88
N ALA A 63 2.70 9.54 -7.03
CA ALA A 63 4.12 9.89 -7.13
C ALA A 63 4.42 11.41 -7.07
N THR A 64 3.42 12.28 -7.18
CA THR A 64 3.56 13.74 -7.11
C THR A 64 2.96 14.27 -5.82
N TYR A 65 3.61 15.21 -5.13
CA TYR A 65 3.09 15.85 -3.91
C TYR A 65 2.03 16.93 -4.17
N TYR A 66 1.96 17.44 -5.40
CA TYR A 66 0.99 18.41 -5.88
C TYR A 66 -0.05 17.74 -6.80
N ARG A 67 -1.20 18.38 -6.94
CA ARG A 67 -2.17 18.07 -8.01
C ARG A 67 -1.72 18.67 -9.35
N PHE A 68 -2.29 18.22 -10.45
CA PHE A 68 -2.00 18.79 -11.78
C PHE A 68 -2.65 20.16 -11.94
N ILE A 69 -2.26 20.89 -12.98
CA ILE A 69 -2.62 22.31 -13.22
C ILE A 69 -4.12 22.60 -13.15
N ASP A 70 -4.97 21.62 -13.47
CA ASP A 70 -6.44 21.72 -13.44
C ASP A 70 -7.07 21.47 -12.07
N GLU A 71 -6.31 20.92 -11.12
CA GLU A 71 -6.77 20.58 -9.77
C GLU A 71 -5.96 21.25 -8.65
N ARG A 72 -4.76 21.78 -8.94
CA ARG A 72 -3.87 22.39 -7.95
C ARG A 72 -4.23 23.83 -7.66
N SER A 73 -4.19 24.20 -6.38
CA SER A 73 -4.12 25.59 -5.94
C SER A 73 -2.64 25.95 -5.70
N ASP A 74 -2.32 26.58 -4.57
CA ASP A 74 -0.95 26.94 -4.14
C ASP A 74 -0.12 25.72 -3.68
N ASP A 75 -0.36 24.53 -4.26
CA ASP A 75 0.26 23.27 -3.83
C ASP A 75 1.78 23.34 -3.89
N ILE A 76 2.34 23.86 -4.98
CA ILE A 76 3.79 23.89 -5.21
C ILE A 76 4.46 24.88 -4.26
N GLU A 77 3.87 26.06 -4.08
CA GLU A 77 4.34 27.11 -3.19
C GLU A 77 4.34 26.68 -1.72
N ASP A 78 3.26 26.01 -1.27
CA ASP A 78 3.16 25.45 0.07
C ASP A 78 4.20 24.34 0.30
N LEU A 79 4.45 23.50 -0.71
CA LEU A 79 5.46 22.44 -0.64
C LEU A 79 6.89 23.01 -0.61
N TRP A 80 7.18 24.05 -1.38
CA TRP A 80 8.44 24.79 -1.28
C TRP A 80 8.61 25.43 0.09
N SER A 81 7.55 26.03 0.62
CA SER A 81 7.56 26.65 1.95
C SER A 81 7.81 25.63 3.06
N LEU A 82 7.17 24.45 2.99
CA LEU A 82 7.46 23.34 3.90
C LEU A 82 8.92 22.88 3.78
N PHE A 83 9.42 22.71 2.56
CA PHE A 83 10.80 22.27 2.31
C PHE A 83 11.82 23.22 2.93
N LEU A 84 11.68 24.52 2.69
CA LEU A 84 12.59 25.53 3.24
C LEU A 84 12.48 25.61 4.78
N ALA A 85 11.26 25.63 5.32
CA ALA A 85 11.04 25.65 6.78
C ALA A 85 11.64 24.41 7.47
N ALA A 86 11.52 23.24 6.85
CA ALA A 86 12.10 22.00 7.36
C ALA A 86 13.63 22.04 7.41
N LEU A 87 14.29 22.57 6.36
CA LEU A 87 15.75 22.74 6.34
C LEU A 87 16.22 23.80 7.35
N GLU A 88 15.46 24.87 7.55
CA GLU A 88 15.75 25.88 8.58
C GLU A 88 15.64 25.28 10.00
N PHE A 89 14.60 24.49 10.26
CA PHE A 89 14.42 23.80 11.53
C PHE A 89 15.52 22.77 11.81
N ASP A 90 15.91 21.99 10.80
CA ASP A 90 17.00 21.00 10.92
C ASP A 90 18.33 21.66 11.27
N LYS A 91 18.64 22.78 10.62
CA LYS A 91 19.82 23.60 10.94
C LYS A 91 19.75 24.23 12.33
N LYS A 92 18.57 24.67 12.76
CA LYS A 92 18.38 25.38 14.03
C LYS A 92 16.99 25.10 14.62
N LYS A 93 16.97 24.33 15.71
CA LYS A 93 15.76 23.89 16.42
C LYS A 93 15.20 24.97 17.37
N THR A 94 14.94 26.18 16.88
CA THR A 94 14.25 27.24 17.64
C THR A 94 12.74 27.05 17.63
N THR A 95 12.04 27.66 18.58
CA THR A 95 10.57 27.69 18.61
C THR A 95 9.99 28.29 17.33
N ASP A 96 10.51 29.43 16.86
CA ASP A 96 10.04 30.07 15.62
C ASP A 96 10.19 29.16 14.38
N ASN A 97 11.33 28.46 14.25
CA ASN A 97 11.52 27.52 13.16
C ASN A 97 10.58 26.32 13.28
N LYS A 98 10.34 25.83 14.52
CA LYS A 98 9.37 24.76 14.79
C LYS A 98 7.95 25.19 14.42
N ASP A 99 7.56 26.42 14.75
CA ASP A 99 6.24 26.96 14.43
C ASP A 99 6.04 27.12 12.92
N ARG A 100 7.07 27.61 12.21
CA ARG A 100 7.07 27.72 10.74
C ARG A 100 6.90 26.36 10.06
N VAL A 101 7.72 25.36 10.42
CA VAL A 101 7.58 24.02 9.83
C VAL A 101 6.26 23.37 10.24
N SER A 102 5.78 23.60 11.47
CA SER A 102 4.49 23.08 11.92
C SER A 102 3.32 23.64 11.11
N HIS A 103 3.34 24.94 10.84
CA HIS A 103 2.33 25.61 10.03
C HIS A 103 2.22 24.99 8.63
N TYR A 104 3.34 24.90 7.91
CA TYR A 104 3.34 24.32 6.55
C TYR A 104 3.12 22.80 6.55
N PHE A 105 3.53 22.10 7.62
CA PHE A 105 3.22 20.67 7.78
C PHE A 105 1.71 20.46 7.79
N ASP A 106 0.97 21.22 8.59
CA ASP A 106 -0.49 21.09 8.69
C ASP A 106 -1.17 21.39 7.34
N ILE A 107 -0.71 22.42 6.62
CA ILE A 107 -1.23 22.75 5.29
C ILE A 107 -0.98 21.59 4.31
N VAL A 108 0.28 21.19 4.13
CA VAL A 108 0.68 20.18 3.13
C VAL A 108 0.09 18.81 3.48
N ASN A 109 0.06 18.44 4.75
CA ASN A 109 -0.47 17.15 5.17
C ASN A 109 -1.96 17.01 4.88
N ASN A 110 -2.71 18.13 4.90
CA ASN A 110 -4.15 18.14 4.61
C ASN A 110 -4.49 18.29 3.13
N LYS A 111 -3.53 18.60 2.24
CA LYS A 111 -3.77 18.63 0.79
C LYS A 111 -4.22 17.29 0.23
N LYS A 112 -5.04 17.35 -0.83
CA LYS A 112 -5.54 16.17 -1.56
C LYS A 112 -4.39 15.39 -2.17
N GLY A 113 -4.35 14.07 -1.95
CA GLY A 113 -3.26 13.22 -2.42
C GLY A 113 -2.05 13.17 -1.47
N ASN A 114 -2.03 14.00 -0.42
CA ASN A 114 -1.05 13.90 0.66
C ASN A 114 -1.67 13.29 1.92
N GLY A 115 -0.83 12.95 2.89
CA GLY A 115 -1.21 12.33 4.16
C GLY A 115 0.02 11.94 4.94
N ASN A 116 -0.19 11.50 6.19
CA ASN A 116 0.87 11.41 7.21
C ASN A 116 2.15 10.75 6.70
N SER A 117 2.04 9.56 6.10
CA SER A 117 3.17 8.84 5.55
C SER A 117 3.89 9.66 4.48
N LYS A 118 3.18 10.14 3.47
CA LYS A 118 3.78 10.85 2.34
C LYS A 118 4.47 12.15 2.78
N THR A 119 3.82 12.96 3.61
CA THR A 119 4.39 14.22 4.12
C THR A 119 5.66 13.95 4.91
N THR A 120 5.62 13.01 5.85
CA THR A 120 6.76 12.69 6.72
C THR A 120 7.90 11.97 5.99
N ILE A 121 7.61 11.18 4.95
CA ILE A 121 8.61 10.61 4.04
C ILE A 121 9.41 11.72 3.35
N GLY A 122 8.71 12.76 2.85
CA GLY A 122 9.35 13.88 2.18
C GLY A 122 10.30 14.63 3.10
N LEU A 123 9.85 14.92 4.33
CA LEU A 123 10.66 15.55 5.37
C LEU A 123 11.86 14.69 5.79
N TYR A 124 11.66 13.38 5.93
CA TYR A 124 12.72 12.44 6.27
C TYR A 124 13.82 12.38 5.19
N TRP A 125 13.48 12.46 3.90
CA TRP A 125 14.50 12.45 2.85
C TRP A 125 15.46 13.63 2.90
N ILE A 126 14.99 14.79 3.37
CA ILE A 126 15.75 16.04 3.32
C ILE A 126 16.46 16.34 4.65
N ALA A 127 15.92 15.87 5.77
CA ALA A 127 16.43 16.13 7.12
C ALA A 127 16.13 14.96 8.09
N PRO A 128 16.72 13.77 7.86
CA PRO A 128 16.43 12.57 8.64
C PRO A 128 16.92 12.61 10.09
N ASP A 129 17.72 13.61 10.47
CA ASP A 129 18.14 13.82 11.86
C ASP A 129 17.10 14.60 12.69
N SER A 130 16.13 15.23 12.02
CA SER A 130 15.07 16.01 12.67
C SER A 130 13.68 15.43 12.47
N PHE A 131 13.44 14.67 11.41
CA PHE A 131 12.12 14.17 11.06
C PHE A 131 12.10 12.65 11.00
N LEU A 132 11.09 12.05 11.65
CA LEU A 132 10.74 10.64 11.52
C LEU A 132 9.77 10.46 10.35
N ASN A 133 9.95 9.42 9.53
CA ASN A 133 8.93 9.02 8.56
C ASN A 133 7.90 8.09 9.22
N LEU A 134 6.62 8.35 8.99
CA LEU A 134 5.51 7.53 9.45
C LEU A 134 5.00 6.68 8.28
N ASP A 135 5.88 5.97 7.58
CA ASP A 135 5.46 4.94 6.64
C ASP A 135 4.86 3.72 7.37
N SER A 136 4.24 2.80 6.62
CA SER A 136 3.58 1.65 7.25
C SER A 136 4.55 0.75 8.02
N ARG A 137 5.83 0.69 7.62
CA ARG A 137 6.86 -0.11 8.28
C ARG A 137 7.27 0.47 9.61
N ASN A 138 7.56 1.78 9.66
CA ASN A 138 7.89 2.46 10.90
C ASN A 138 6.69 2.48 11.86
N GLN A 139 5.47 2.74 11.36
CA GLN A 139 4.29 2.67 12.20
C GLN A 139 4.09 1.26 12.80
N TRP A 140 4.10 0.21 11.97
CA TRP A 140 3.99 -1.16 12.48
C TRP A 140 5.11 -1.51 13.46
N TYR A 141 6.36 -1.11 13.17
CA TYR A 141 7.49 -1.38 14.05
C TYR A 141 7.33 -0.72 15.42
N ILE A 142 6.96 0.56 15.44
CA ILE A 142 6.84 1.37 16.66
C ILE A 142 5.63 0.96 17.51
N PHE A 143 4.48 0.68 16.88
CA PHE A 143 3.21 0.53 17.60
C PHE A 143 2.72 -0.91 17.74
N GLU A 144 3.09 -1.83 16.84
CA GLU A 144 2.41 -3.13 16.71
C GLU A 144 3.36 -4.33 16.79
N SER A 145 4.63 -4.16 16.42
CA SER A 145 5.58 -5.28 16.24
C SER A 145 6.03 -5.94 17.55
N GLY A 146 5.87 -5.25 18.68
CA GLY A 146 6.43 -5.64 19.98
C GLY A 146 7.96 -5.54 20.06
N LYS A 147 8.64 -4.94 19.08
CA LYS A 147 10.11 -4.77 19.07
C LYS A 147 10.57 -3.42 19.59
N PHE A 148 9.75 -2.39 19.41
CA PHE A 148 9.95 -1.08 20.02
C PHE A 148 9.59 -1.13 21.51
N PRO A 149 10.32 -0.43 22.40
CA PRO A 149 10.04 -0.46 23.84
C PRO A 149 8.61 0.00 24.17
N THR A 150 7.86 -0.88 24.82
CA THR A 150 6.43 -0.70 25.10
C THR A 150 6.16 0.50 25.99
N GLU A 151 7.08 0.77 26.93
CA GLU A 151 7.03 1.91 27.85
C GLU A 151 7.05 3.24 27.10
N ILE A 152 7.78 3.29 25.98
CA ILE A 152 7.87 4.47 25.13
C ILE A 152 6.66 4.53 24.19
N SER A 153 6.31 3.42 23.53
CA SER A 153 5.17 3.41 22.58
C SER A 153 3.83 3.72 23.25
N ASN A 154 3.64 3.32 24.51
CA ASN A 154 2.42 3.64 25.28
C ASN A 154 2.27 5.13 25.58
N GLY A 155 3.37 5.90 25.57
CA GLY A 155 3.37 7.35 25.76
C GLY A 155 3.13 8.14 24.46
N LEU A 156 3.11 7.48 23.31
CA LEU A 156 2.92 8.13 22.02
C LEU A 156 1.41 8.40 21.76
N PRO A 157 1.06 9.56 21.15
CA PRO A 157 -0.30 9.81 20.74
C PRO A 157 -0.74 8.85 19.62
N SER A 158 -2.06 8.64 19.49
CA SER A 158 -2.63 7.92 18.36
C SER A 158 -2.35 8.63 17.04
N ILE A 159 -2.13 7.85 15.98
CA ILE A 159 -1.97 8.36 14.62
C ILE A 159 -3.36 8.44 13.97
N ASP A 160 -3.93 9.63 13.92
CA ASP A 160 -5.19 9.89 13.20
C ASP A 160 -4.96 9.87 11.68
N SER A 161 -6.03 9.79 10.88
CA SER A 161 -5.92 9.80 9.40
C SER A 161 -5.19 11.04 8.84
N LYS A 162 -5.31 12.18 9.52
CA LYS A 162 -4.58 13.42 9.28
C LYS A 162 -4.01 13.94 10.60
N ILE A 163 -2.77 13.55 10.89
CA ILE A 163 -2.07 14.00 12.10
C ILE A 163 -1.78 15.50 12.01
N THR A 164 -1.93 16.20 13.13
CA THR A 164 -1.49 17.60 13.25
C THR A 164 0.01 17.67 13.50
N ALA A 165 0.65 18.79 13.16
CA ALA A 165 2.04 19.04 13.45
C ALA A 165 2.35 18.88 14.95
N ALA A 166 1.45 19.36 15.83
CA ALA A 166 1.60 19.22 17.27
C ALA A 166 1.74 17.74 17.72
N LYS A 167 0.83 16.86 17.25
CA LYS A 167 0.92 15.42 17.55
C LYS A 167 2.14 14.77 16.90
N TYR A 168 2.48 15.16 15.67
CA TYR A 168 3.66 14.65 14.98
C TYR A 168 4.95 15.01 15.74
N PHE A 169 5.11 16.25 16.15
CA PHE A 169 6.28 16.68 16.92
C PHE A 169 6.31 16.05 18.32
N GLN A 170 5.16 15.81 18.95
CA GLN A 170 5.12 15.03 20.20
C GLN A 170 5.70 13.62 20.01
N ILE A 171 5.41 12.95 18.88
CA ILE A 171 6.02 11.64 18.55
C ILE A 171 7.53 11.79 18.36
N VAL A 172 7.96 12.74 17.52
CA VAL A 172 9.38 13.00 17.22
C VAL A 172 10.17 13.30 18.48
N GLU A 173 9.65 14.12 19.38
CA GLU A 173 10.33 14.52 20.62
C GLU A 173 10.39 13.39 21.64
N THR A 174 9.30 12.62 21.80
CA THR A 174 9.28 11.45 22.67
C THR A 174 10.31 10.41 22.23
N ILE A 175 10.38 10.13 20.93
CA ILE A 175 11.33 9.16 20.38
C ILE A 175 12.77 9.70 20.45
N ASN A 176 13.00 10.99 20.20
CA ASN A 176 14.31 11.62 20.38
C ASN A 176 14.77 11.56 21.84
N PHE A 177 13.87 11.75 22.80
CA PHE A 177 14.19 11.59 24.22
C PHE A 177 14.65 10.16 24.51
N TYR A 178 13.94 9.16 23.96
CA TYR A 178 14.36 7.75 24.05
C TYR A 178 15.77 7.51 23.45
N PHE A 179 16.10 8.08 22.29
CA PHE A 179 17.43 7.90 21.68
C PHE A 179 18.60 8.36 22.58
N ASN A 180 18.34 9.34 23.45
CA ASN A 180 19.31 9.90 24.38
C ASN A 180 19.38 9.14 25.72
N SER A 181 18.52 8.14 25.92
CA SER A 181 18.55 7.28 27.11
C SER A 181 19.68 6.25 27.05
N THR A 182 20.03 5.68 28.21
CA THR A 182 21.00 4.58 28.31
C THR A 182 20.45 3.25 27.78
N GLU A 183 19.12 3.12 27.69
CA GLU A 183 18.41 1.92 27.24
C GLU A 183 18.08 1.95 25.74
N ALA A 184 18.57 2.98 25.04
CA ALA A 184 18.34 3.19 23.62
C ALA A 184 18.99 2.08 22.77
N LYS A 185 18.17 1.33 22.03
CA LYS A 185 18.64 0.34 21.04
C LYS A 185 19.14 0.99 19.75
N PHE A 186 18.70 2.20 19.47
CA PHE A 186 19.02 2.99 18.28
C PHE A 186 19.18 4.47 18.67
N ARG A 187 20.07 5.18 17.98
CA ARG A 187 20.54 6.52 18.35
C ARG A 187 19.93 7.67 17.56
N ASN A 188 19.24 7.37 16.47
CA ASN A 188 18.64 8.35 15.58
C ASN A 188 17.54 7.71 14.71
N PHE A 189 16.78 8.53 14.00
CA PHE A 189 15.69 8.04 13.14
C PHE A 189 16.20 7.18 11.97
N LYS A 190 17.44 7.37 11.51
CA LYS A 190 18.02 6.54 10.44
C LYS A 190 18.21 5.10 10.88
N GLU A 191 18.77 4.90 12.07
CA GLU A 191 18.92 3.58 12.68
C GLU A 191 17.56 2.93 12.98
N LEU A 192 16.61 3.69 13.51
CA LEU A 192 15.24 3.21 13.73
C LEU A 192 14.58 2.76 12.41
N SER A 193 14.63 3.58 11.36
CA SER A 193 14.03 3.25 10.07
C SER A 193 14.72 2.06 9.40
N PHE A 194 16.03 1.92 9.56
CA PHE A 194 16.78 0.75 9.08
C PHE A 194 16.37 -0.52 9.82
N GLU A 195 16.25 -0.49 11.14
CA GLU A 195 15.83 -1.66 11.93
C GLU A 195 14.37 -2.04 11.64
N ALA A 196 13.47 -1.05 11.50
CA ALA A 196 12.09 -1.29 11.10
C ALA A 196 12.00 -1.96 9.73
N TRP A 197 12.80 -1.50 8.76
CA TRP A 197 12.92 -2.13 7.45
C TRP A 197 13.43 -3.57 7.56
N LYS A 198 14.55 -3.79 8.24
CA LYS A 198 15.19 -5.10 8.38
C LYS A 198 14.23 -6.11 9.00
N TYR A 199 13.59 -5.76 10.11
CA TYR A 199 12.64 -6.65 10.78
C TYR A 199 11.40 -6.94 9.90
N SER A 200 10.93 -5.95 9.13
CA SER A 200 9.83 -6.17 8.18
C SER A 200 10.20 -7.17 7.08
N GLU A 201 11.43 -7.14 6.58
CA GLU A 201 11.91 -8.09 5.56
C GLU A 201 12.05 -9.50 6.14
N GLU A 202 12.52 -9.64 7.39
CA GLU A 202 12.58 -10.93 8.10
C GLU A 202 11.18 -11.56 8.25
N VAL A 203 10.19 -10.77 8.68
CA VAL A 203 8.80 -11.23 8.81
C VAL A 203 8.19 -11.57 7.45
N ASN A 204 8.42 -10.76 6.42
CA ASN A 204 7.93 -11.02 5.07
C ASN A 204 8.49 -12.34 4.53
N LYS A 205 9.79 -12.59 4.71
CA LYS A 205 10.44 -13.83 4.29
C LYS A 205 9.83 -15.04 5.01
N LYS A 206 9.68 -14.96 6.33
CA LYS A 206 9.05 -16.03 7.12
C LYS A 206 7.61 -16.31 6.69
N ASN A 207 6.83 -15.27 6.42
CA ASN A 207 5.45 -15.41 5.94
C ASN A 207 5.39 -16.05 4.55
N GLN A 208 6.35 -15.75 3.67
CA GLN A 208 6.46 -16.41 2.36
C GLN A 208 6.82 -17.88 2.52
N GLU A 209 7.78 -18.22 3.37
CA GLU A 209 8.16 -19.61 3.66
C GLU A 209 6.98 -20.40 4.24
N LEU A 210 6.26 -19.84 5.22
CA LEU A 210 5.05 -20.45 5.79
C LEU A 210 3.96 -20.65 4.74
N LYS A 211 3.78 -19.68 3.84
CA LYS A 211 2.82 -19.79 2.74
C LYS A 211 3.20 -20.91 1.76
N MET A 212 4.47 -21.04 1.41
CA MET A 212 4.94 -22.15 0.56
C MET A 212 4.75 -23.50 1.23
N VAL A 213 5.02 -23.61 2.54
CA VAL A 213 4.77 -24.84 3.32
C VAL A 213 3.28 -25.17 3.36
N ALA A 214 2.42 -24.18 3.62
CA ALA A 214 0.97 -24.36 3.64
C ALA A 214 0.42 -24.76 2.25
N GLU A 215 0.91 -24.13 1.17
CA GLU A 215 0.55 -24.50 -0.20
C GLU A 215 1.03 -25.93 -0.53
N SER A 216 2.25 -26.32 -0.12
CA SER A 216 2.72 -27.70 -0.31
C SER A 216 1.92 -28.72 0.49
N SER A 217 1.54 -28.40 1.73
CA SER A 217 0.69 -29.27 2.56
C SER A 217 -0.71 -29.38 1.96
N ALA A 218 -1.30 -28.27 1.50
CA ALA A 218 -2.59 -28.27 0.83
C ALA A 218 -2.59 -29.06 -0.49
N LEU A 219 -1.46 -29.05 -1.23
CA LEU A 219 -1.29 -29.90 -2.41
C LEU A 219 -1.18 -31.38 -2.05
N MET A 220 -0.52 -31.73 -0.94
CA MET A 220 -0.47 -33.11 -0.43
C MET A 220 -1.82 -33.56 0.15
N ASP A 221 -2.55 -32.65 0.80
CA ASP A 221 -3.89 -32.89 1.34
C ASP A 221 -4.99 -32.91 0.28
N ASP A 222 -4.73 -32.45 -0.96
CA ASP A 222 -5.63 -32.56 -2.12
C ASP A 222 -5.52 -33.93 -2.82
N GLU A 223 -4.48 -34.71 -2.52
CA GLU A 223 -4.41 -36.13 -2.88
C GLU A 223 -5.32 -36.99 -1.97
N ASN A 224 -5.71 -36.47 -0.80
CA ASN A 224 -6.82 -37.00 0.00
C ASN A 224 -8.07 -36.14 -0.25
N GLU A 225 -9.26 -36.75 -0.33
CA GLU A 225 -10.52 -36.02 -0.58
C GLU A 225 -10.92 -35.12 0.61
N THR A 226 -10.26 -33.97 0.77
CA THR A 226 -10.56 -32.99 1.81
C THR A 226 -11.55 -31.93 1.31
N ILE A 227 -12.53 -31.58 2.16
CA ILE A 227 -13.59 -30.60 1.84
C ILE A 227 -12.97 -29.20 1.73
N ARG A 228 -13.14 -28.53 0.58
CA ARG A 228 -12.66 -27.16 0.37
C ARG A 228 -13.75 -26.13 0.72
N TYR A 229 -13.31 -24.92 1.06
CA TYR A 229 -14.19 -23.82 1.42
C TYR A 229 -14.02 -22.66 0.43
N TRP A 230 -15.12 -22.12 -0.06
CA TRP A 230 -15.16 -21.04 -1.05
C TRP A 230 -15.97 -19.85 -0.56
N VAL A 231 -15.63 -18.66 -1.03
CA VAL A 231 -16.46 -17.45 -0.86
C VAL A 231 -17.03 -17.05 -2.22
N TYR A 232 -18.34 -16.86 -2.28
CA TYR A 232 -19.08 -16.55 -3.50
C TYR A 232 -19.91 -15.26 -3.36
N ALA A 233 -19.89 -14.42 -4.38
CA ALA A 233 -20.66 -13.18 -4.45
C ALA A 233 -21.36 -13.08 -5.83
N PRO A 234 -22.60 -13.57 -5.97
CA PRO A 234 -23.33 -13.62 -7.25
C PRO A 234 -23.85 -12.25 -7.70
N GLY A 235 -23.06 -11.55 -8.51
CA GLY A 235 -23.38 -10.20 -8.99
C GLY A 235 -23.06 -9.11 -7.96
N GLU A 236 -23.16 -7.85 -8.36
CA GLU A 236 -22.86 -6.70 -7.49
C GLU A 236 -23.79 -6.66 -6.26
N GLY A 237 -23.24 -6.68 -5.05
CA GLY A 237 -24.05 -6.79 -3.83
C GLY A 237 -24.75 -8.15 -3.65
N SER A 238 -24.38 -9.16 -4.45
CA SER A 238 -24.96 -10.51 -4.43
C SER A 238 -26.45 -10.57 -4.79
N TYR A 239 -26.92 -9.64 -5.62
CA TYR A 239 -28.34 -9.52 -5.99
C TYR A 239 -28.90 -10.78 -6.68
N MET A 240 -28.07 -11.59 -7.33
CA MET A 240 -28.49 -12.81 -8.02
C MET A 240 -28.62 -14.02 -7.07
N TRP A 241 -28.27 -13.88 -5.79
CA TRP A 241 -28.27 -14.98 -4.83
C TRP A 241 -29.63 -15.68 -4.72
N GLU A 242 -30.71 -14.92 -4.56
CA GLU A 242 -32.04 -15.50 -4.33
C GLU A 242 -32.52 -16.33 -5.52
N ASP A 243 -32.22 -15.92 -6.75
CA ASP A 243 -32.59 -16.68 -7.96
C ASP A 243 -31.76 -17.96 -8.09
N PHE A 244 -30.44 -17.84 -7.93
CA PHE A 244 -29.52 -18.97 -7.99
C PHE A 244 -29.80 -20.01 -6.91
N TYR A 245 -30.08 -19.56 -5.68
CA TYR A 245 -30.46 -20.43 -4.56
C TYR A 245 -31.76 -21.19 -4.85
N LYS A 246 -32.83 -20.50 -5.30
CA LYS A 246 -34.11 -21.15 -5.64
C LYS A 246 -33.97 -22.19 -6.76
N ARG A 247 -33.09 -21.93 -7.72
CA ARG A 247 -32.83 -22.81 -8.86
C ARG A 247 -31.83 -23.92 -8.53
N GLY A 248 -31.17 -23.87 -7.37
CA GLY A 248 -30.13 -24.82 -6.98
C GLY A 248 -28.89 -24.77 -7.89
N VAL A 249 -28.58 -23.60 -8.45
CA VAL A 249 -27.45 -23.40 -9.37
C VAL A 249 -26.46 -22.38 -8.81
N MET A 250 -25.23 -22.43 -9.29
CA MET A 250 -24.21 -21.39 -9.09
C MET A 250 -23.74 -20.97 -10.48
N ALA A 251 -23.49 -19.67 -10.68
CA ALA A 251 -23.08 -19.15 -11.97
C ALA A 251 -21.97 -18.11 -11.79
N ILE A 252 -21.13 -18.00 -12.80
CA ILE A 252 -20.12 -16.95 -12.90
C ILE A 252 -20.37 -16.23 -14.23
N GLY A 253 -20.16 -14.91 -14.25
CA GLY A 253 -20.28 -14.14 -15.49
C GLY A 253 -19.24 -14.52 -16.54
N TRP A 254 -19.13 -13.70 -17.58
CA TRP A 254 -18.21 -13.88 -18.72
C TRP A 254 -18.69 -14.87 -19.79
N ASN A 255 -19.99 -15.03 -19.96
CA ASN A 255 -20.58 -16.00 -20.88
C ASN A 255 -20.22 -15.78 -22.35
N GLU A 256 -19.87 -14.54 -22.74
CA GLU A 256 -19.47 -14.25 -24.12
C GLU A 256 -18.13 -14.93 -24.51
N ILE A 257 -17.29 -15.37 -23.56
CA ILE A 257 -16.06 -16.13 -23.86
C ILE A 257 -16.31 -17.61 -24.12
N GLY A 258 -17.53 -18.09 -23.94
CA GLY A 258 -17.92 -19.47 -24.17
C GLY A 258 -17.70 -20.38 -22.96
N ASP A 259 -17.79 -21.69 -23.21
CA ASP A 259 -17.72 -22.71 -22.16
C ASP A 259 -16.34 -22.76 -21.51
N LEU A 260 -16.30 -22.45 -20.21
CA LEU A 260 -15.08 -22.38 -19.41
C LEU A 260 -14.35 -23.74 -19.30
N SER A 261 -15.07 -24.86 -19.44
CA SER A 261 -14.49 -26.20 -19.36
C SER A 261 -13.63 -26.58 -20.57
N LEU A 262 -13.73 -25.82 -21.67
CA LEU A 262 -12.99 -26.09 -22.91
C LEU A 262 -11.59 -25.47 -22.94
N PHE A 263 -11.28 -24.57 -22.01
CA PHE A 263 -9.96 -23.93 -21.94
C PHE A 263 -8.94 -24.81 -21.22
N LYS A 264 -7.74 -24.92 -21.78
CA LYS A 264 -6.69 -25.81 -21.24
C LYS A 264 -5.89 -25.19 -20.10
N ASN A 265 -5.87 -23.86 -20.02
CA ASN A 265 -5.08 -23.14 -19.03
C ASN A 265 -5.64 -21.71 -18.80
N LYS A 266 -5.20 -21.10 -17.70
CA LYS A 266 -5.55 -19.70 -17.32
C LYS A 266 -5.16 -18.69 -18.42
N SER A 267 -4.10 -18.94 -19.19
CA SER A 267 -3.66 -18.01 -20.25
C SER A 267 -4.66 -17.94 -21.40
N GLU A 268 -5.22 -19.06 -21.83
CA GLU A 268 -6.24 -19.09 -22.90
C GLU A 268 -7.52 -18.33 -22.49
N ILE A 269 -7.98 -18.50 -21.25
CA ILE A 269 -9.12 -17.73 -20.71
C ILE A 269 -8.83 -16.22 -20.75
N LYS A 270 -7.63 -15.82 -20.32
CA LYS A 270 -7.21 -14.42 -20.31
C LYS A 270 -7.16 -13.82 -21.71
N GLU A 271 -6.67 -14.57 -22.68
CA GLU A 271 -6.64 -14.16 -24.09
C GLU A 271 -8.06 -14.03 -24.67
N ALA A 272 -8.95 -14.98 -24.38
CA ALA A 272 -10.35 -14.91 -24.79
C ALA A 272 -11.06 -13.67 -24.21
N MET A 273 -10.87 -13.38 -22.92
CA MET A 273 -11.41 -12.18 -22.27
C MET A 273 -10.89 -10.89 -22.93
N LYS A 274 -9.59 -10.80 -23.20
CA LYS A 274 -9.00 -9.63 -23.88
C LYS A 274 -9.53 -9.45 -25.30
N LYS A 275 -9.77 -10.55 -26.02
CA LYS A 275 -10.30 -10.52 -27.39
C LYS A 275 -11.74 -10.00 -27.43
N ILE A 276 -12.56 -10.37 -26.46
CA ILE A 276 -14.00 -10.08 -26.46
C ILE A 276 -14.33 -8.74 -25.79
N TYR A 277 -13.75 -8.46 -24.61
CA TYR A 277 -14.07 -7.26 -23.83
C TYR A 277 -13.03 -6.14 -23.94
N GLY A 278 -11.94 -6.39 -24.67
CA GLY A 278 -10.92 -5.39 -25.00
C GLY A 278 -9.58 -5.63 -24.30
N PRO A 279 -8.45 -5.19 -24.89
CA PRO A 279 -7.11 -5.53 -24.38
C PRO A 279 -6.65 -4.71 -23.17
N ASN A 280 -7.38 -3.65 -22.81
CA ASN A 280 -6.91 -2.60 -21.89
C ASN A 280 -7.06 -2.93 -20.40
N LEU A 281 -7.78 -4.00 -20.06
CA LEU A 281 -7.91 -4.46 -18.66
C LEU A 281 -6.95 -5.61 -18.36
N SER A 282 -6.58 -5.76 -17.09
CA SER A 282 -5.66 -6.81 -16.64
C SER A 282 -6.27 -8.22 -16.77
N TYR A 283 -7.58 -8.36 -16.53
CA TYR A 283 -8.35 -9.61 -16.40
C TYR A 283 -7.80 -10.64 -15.40
N GLN A 284 -6.74 -10.35 -14.66
CA GLN A 284 -6.08 -11.31 -13.78
C GLN A 284 -7.05 -11.96 -12.78
N ASN A 285 -7.82 -11.16 -12.05
CA ASN A 285 -8.79 -11.68 -11.07
C ASN A 285 -9.94 -12.46 -11.74
N ALA A 286 -10.43 -11.97 -12.89
CA ALA A 286 -11.49 -12.64 -13.65
C ALA A 286 -11.04 -14.01 -14.17
N THR A 287 -9.83 -14.09 -14.71
CA THR A 287 -9.20 -15.34 -15.15
C THR A 287 -9.03 -16.32 -14.00
N HIS A 288 -8.58 -15.86 -12.83
CA HIS A 288 -8.47 -16.73 -11.66
C HIS A 288 -9.83 -17.27 -11.22
N ALA A 289 -10.83 -16.41 -11.06
CA ALA A 289 -12.16 -16.81 -10.62
C ALA A 289 -12.86 -17.78 -11.58
N THR A 290 -12.81 -17.52 -12.89
CA THR A 290 -13.39 -18.41 -13.92
C THR A 290 -12.70 -19.75 -14.02
N TRP A 291 -11.37 -19.79 -13.90
CA TRP A 291 -10.62 -21.05 -13.85
C TRP A 291 -10.98 -21.86 -12.61
N GLN A 292 -10.99 -21.23 -11.43
CA GLN A 292 -11.31 -21.89 -10.17
C GLN A 292 -12.71 -22.47 -10.19
N PHE A 293 -13.69 -21.69 -10.66
CA PHE A 293 -15.07 -22.11 -10.82
C PHE A 293 -15.21 -23.36 -11.71
N ALA A 294 -14.50 -23.41 -12.83
CA ALA A 294 -14.63 -24.50 -13.80
C ALA A 294 -13.79 -25.74 -13.49
N ASN A 295 -12.64 -25.59 -12.82
CA ASN A 295 -11.63 -26.66 -12.70
C ASN A 295 -11.24 -27.03 -11.26
N GLU A 296 -11.39 -26.12 -10.29
CA GLU A 296 -10.88 -26.32 -8.92
C GLU A 296 -12.01 -26.58 -7.90
N MET A 297 -13.24 -26.12 -8.17
CA MET A 297 -14.42 -26.39 -7.34
C MET A 297 -14.97 -27.80 -7.60
N LYS A 298 -15.26 -28.55 -6.53
CA LYS A 298 -15.76 -29.93 -6.60
C LYS A 298 -17.12 -30.09 -5.90
N VAL A 299 -17.87 -31.13 -6.27
CA VAL A 299 -19.06 -31.55 -5.51
C VAL A 299 -18.62 -31.93 -4.09
N GLY A 300 -19.27 -31.39 -3.08
CA GLY A 300 -18.93 -31.63 -1.67
C GLY A 300 -18.17 -30.46 -1.01
N ASP A 301 -17.65 -29.52 -1.81
CA ASP A 301 -17.09 -28.27 -1.29
C ASP A 301 -18.17 -27.43 -0.59
N ILE A 302 -17.74 -26.66 0.42
CA ILE A 302 -18.58 -25.76 1.20
C ILE A 302 -18.44 -24.34 0.63
N ILE A 303 -19.57 -23.71 0.34
CA ILE A 303 -19.60 -22.34 -0.19
C ILE A 303 -20.23 -21.40 0.83
N PHE A 304 -19.52 -20.32 1.13
CA PHE A 304 -20.00 -19.18 1.90
C PHE A 304 -20.39 -18.04 0.96
N VAL A 305 -21.65 -17.62 1.02
CA VAL A 305 -22.13 -16.52 0.18
C VAL A 305 -22.01 -15.21 0.92
N LYS A 306 -21.23 -14.29 0.36
CA LYS A 306 -21.06 -12.94 0.92
C LYS A 306 -22.20 -12.05 0.42
N LYS A 307 -23.17 -11.71 1.28
CA LYS A 307 -24.15 -10.66 1.00
C LYS A 307 -23.61 -9.33 1.55
N VAL A 308 -23.45 -8.33 0.70
CA VAL A 308 -23.07 -6.98 1.14
C VAL A 308 -24.35 -6.16 1.23
N GLU A 309 -24.90 -6.00 2.42
CA GLU A 309 -25.96 -5.02 2.66
C GLU A 309 -25.31 -3.65 2.81
N VAL A 310 -25.58 -2.74 1.86
CA VAL A 310 -25.18 -1.34 1.98
C VAL A 310 -26.23 -0.64 2.84
N ASN A 311 -26.10 -0.73 4.16
CA ASN A 311 -26.75 0.20 5.10
C ASN A 311 -25.69 0.68 6.10
N LEU A 312 -25.35 1.96 6.00
CA LEU A 312 -24.37 2.65 6.83
C LEU A 312 -25.04 3.08 8.15
N LEU A 313 -24.92 2.28 9.21
CA LEU A 313 -25.03 2.73 10.61
C LEU A 313 -24.02 1.95 11.46
N GLY A 314 -23.36 2.67 12.37
CA GLY A 314 -22.11 2.31 13.03
C GLY A 314 -22.05 0.95 13.75
N VAL A 315 -20.81 0.45 13.82
CA VAL A 315 -20.28 -0.61 14.68
C VAL A 315 -20.71 -2.06 14.35
N GLY A 316 -19.80 -2.80 13.71
CA GLY A 316 -19.77 -4.27 13.72
C GLY A 316 -20.54 -4.99 12.61
N LEU A 317 -19.91 -5.20 11.46
CA LEU A 317 -20.44 -6.10 10.42
C LEU A 317 -20.26 -7.56 10.86
N LEU A 318 -21.35 -8.25 11.18
CA LEU A 318 -21.42 -9.71 11.13
C LEU A 318 -21.99 -10.11 9.75
N PRO A 319 -21.19 -10.65 8.82
CA PRO A 319 -21.74 -11.20 7.59
C PRO A 319 -22.62 -12.41 7.92
N LEU A 320 -23.89 -12.36 7.53
CA LEU A 320 -24.79 -13.51 7.60
C LEU A 320 -24.18 -14.61 6.73
N THR A 321 -23.78 -15.72 7.36
CA THR A 321 -23.10 -16.83 6.69
C THR A 321 -24.09 -17.97 6.52
N ILE A 322 -24.55 -18.21 5.30
CA ILE A 322 -25.38 -19.37 4.95
C ILE A 322 -24.46 -20.42 4.32
N SER A 323 -24.47 -21.64 4.85
CA SER A 323 -23.70 -22.78 4.34
C SER A 323 -24.62 -23.69 3.53
N MET A 324 -24.18 -24.09 2.34
CA MET A 324 -24.83 -25.10 1.50
C MET A 324 -23.82 -26.20 1.12
N THR A 325 -24.32 -27.44 1.05
CA THR A 325 -23.61 -28.57 0.44
C THR A 325 -24.15 -28.77 -0.98
N LEU A 326 -23.28 -28.70 -1.99
CA LEU A 326 -23.67 -28.75 -3.41
C LEU A 326 -24.22 -30.13 -3.84
N LYS A 327 -25.36 -30.14 -4.53
CA LYS A 327 -25.69 -31.12 -5.58
C LYS A 327 -25.57 -30.37 -6.92
N LEU A 328 -24.47 -30.55 -7.65
CA LEU A 328 -24.22 -29.85 -8.91
C LEU A 328 -25.21 -30.29 -10.01
N ARG A 329 -25.96 -29.33 -10.58
CA ARG A 329 -26.35 -29.32 -12.00
C ARG A 329 -25.84 -28.02 -12.60
N SER A 330 -24.79 -28.10 -13.40
CA SER A 330 -24.16 -26.98 -14.08
C SER A 330 -25.09 -26.42 -15.15
N ILE A 331 -25.35 -25.11 -15.12
CA ILE A 331 -25.90 -24.37 -16.26
C ILE A 331 -25.00 -23.16 -16.46
N ILE A 332 -24.33 -23.12 -17.60
CA ILE A 332 -23.65 -21.93 -18.14
C ILE A 332 -24.77 -20.99 -18.60
N ILE A 333 -24.82 -19.76 -18.11
CA ILE A 333 -25.74 -18.71 -18.58
C ILE A 333 -24.91 -17.59 -19.17
#